data_AF-A0A4Y3VFN6-F1
#
_entry.id   AF-A0A4Y3VFN6-F1
#
_cell.length_a   1.000
_cell.length_b   1.000
_cell.length_c   1.000
_cell.angle_alpha   90.00
_cell.angle_beta   90.00
_cell.angle_gamma   90.00
#
_symmetry.space_group_name_H-M   'P 1'
#
loop_
_entity.id
_entity.type
_entity.pdbx_description
1 polymer ?
#
loop_
_entity_poly.entity_id
_entity_poly.type
_entity_poly.pdbx_seq_one_letter_code
_entity_poly.pdbx_strand_id
1 'polypeptide(L)'
;MSDAAQPTAAEVRAAAEAVKTALDRHLAAVERRSGEDDPAVYEAFNQLAAAAEVYDELLYDRYDEVTPFEIPGAEDTLPPYTGPEEPNALSVLIRRDYAVAEPQRLLAQAQRIEAADEDSTDTEGASTVHGALGILFGEFEPDEIASRHKEFGLEEGDSTLWVAAAEEPADPGEWLEAPFENVDPQSVVCRFDVSAVFDEDEPDDDEDDPDDPEDLEDDLDLDEDEEEDLEPLDADRR
;
A
#
# COMPACT_ATOMS: atom_id res chain seq x y z
N MET A 1 9.35 -21.66 -37.87
CA MET A 1 10.15 -20.71 -37.08
C MET A 1 10.39 -19.54 -38.02
N SER A 2 9.60 -18.48 -37.90
CA SER A 2 9.62 -17.34 -38.82
C SER A 2 10.97 -16.63 -38.74
N ASP A 3 11.58 -16.42 -39.90
CA ASP A 3 12.75 -15.57 -40.09
C ASP A 3 12.27 -14.11 -40.01
N ALA A 4 12.13 -13.59 -38.79
CA ALA A 4 11.88 -12.17 -38.58
C ALA A 4 13.20 -11.44 -38.88
N ALA A 5 13.20 -10.59 -39.90
CA ALA A 5 14.38 -9.83 -40.28
C ALA A 5 14.82 -8.96 -39.10
N GLN A 6 16.08 -9.12 -38.65
CA GLN A 6 16.61 -8.25 -37.59
C GLN A 6 16.61 -6.79 -38.03
N PRO A 7 16.28 -5.85 -37.11
CA PRO A 7 16.28 -4.44 -37.43
C PRO A 7 17.67 -3.96 -37.85
N THR A 8 17.70 -3.02 -38.79
CA THR A 8 18.93 -2.47 -39.34
C THR A 8 19.50 -1.38 -38.45
N ALA A 9 20.81 -1.14 -38.55
CA ALA A 9 21.42 0.00 -37.86
C ALA A 9 20.88 1.37 -38.35
N ALA A 10 20.22 1.42 -39.51
CA ALA A 10 19.55 2.63 -39.99
C ALA A 10 18.23 2.88 -39.23
N GLU A 11 17.46 1.82 -38.98
CA GLU A 11 16.21 1.88 -38.19
C GLU A 11 16.49 2.28 -36.75
N VAL A 12 17.51 1.70 -36.09
CA VAL A 12 17.91 2.11 -34.72
C VAL A 12 18.29 3.59 -34.68
N ARG A 13 19.05 4.09 -35.67
CA ARG A 13 19.39 5.52 -35.75
C ARG A 13 18.16 6.38 -35.99
N ALA A 14 17.23 5.94 -36.83
CA ALA A 14 15.99 6.67 -37.08
C ALA A 14 15.14 6.78 -35.82
N ALA A 15 15.04 5.70 -35.03
CA ALA A 15 14.36 5.70 -33.74
C ALA A 15 15.05 6.61 -32.72
N ALA A 16 16.38 6.61 -32.65
CA ALA A 16 17.13 7.56 -31.81
C ALA A 16 16.84 9.03 -32.18
N GLU A 17 16.73 9.35 -33.48
CA GLU A 17 16.35 10.70 -33.93
C GLU A 17 14.87 11.02 -33.63
N ALA A 18 13.99 10.02 -33.65
CA ALA A 18 12.59 10.19 -33.24
C ALA A 18 12.48 10.54 -31.76
N VAL A 19 13.24 9.89 -30.88
CA VAL A 19 13.32 10.22 -29.44
C VAL A 19 13.78 11.65 -29.23
N LYS A 20 14.86 12.09 -29.89
CA LYS A 20 15.35 13.47 -29.80
C LYS A 20 14.29 14.48 -30.24
N THR A 21 13.63 14.20 -31.37
CA THR A 21 12.56 15.07 -31.89
C THR A 21 11.37 15.15 -30.94
N ALA A 22 10.98 14.03 -30.32
CA ALA A 22 9.91 14.00 -29.34
C ALA A 22 10.30 14.73 -28.06
N LEU A 23 11.55 14.62 -27.62
CA LEU A 23 12.08 15.34 -26.46
C LEU A 23 12.04 16.86 -26.67
N ASP A 24 12.47 17.33 -27.85
CA ASP A 24 12.40 18.74 -28.21
C ASP A 24 10.93 19.23 -28.25
N ARG A 25 10.00 18.41 -28.74
CA ARG A 25 8.56 18.73 -28.75
C ARG A 25 7.99 18.81 -27.34
N HIS A 26 8.35 17.86 -26.47
CA HIS A 26 7.93 17.84 -25.08
C HIS A 26 8.44 19.08 -24.34
N LEU A 27 9.73 19.41 -24.46
CA LEU A 27 10.28 20.63 -23.86
C LEU A 27 9.55 21.89 -24.37
N ALA A 28 9.32 21.99 -25.67
CA ALA A 28 8.59 23.12 -26.25
C ALA A 28 7.13 23.21 -25.77
N ALA A 29 6.50 22.09 -25.41
CA ALA A 29 5.16 22.08 -24.82
C ALA A 29 5.20 22.57 -23.36
N VAL A 30 6.16 22.08 -22.57
CA VAL A 30 6.38 22.51 -21.17
C VAL A 30 6.66 24.01 -21.10
N GLU A 31 7.52 24.55 -21.97
CA GLU A 31 7.83 25.98 -22.01
C GLU A 31 6.63 26.87 -22.38
N ARG A 32 5.61 26.31 -23.04
CA ARG A 32 4.40 27.01 -23.46
C ARG A 32 3.18 26.68 -22.59
N ARG A 33 3.36 25.93 -21.49
CA ARG A 33 2.23 25.44 -20.69
C ARG A 33 1.39 26.60 -20.14
N SER A 34 0.08 26.39 -20.17
CA SER A 34 -0.93 27.38 -19.75
C SER A 34 -1.52 27.10 -18.36
N GLY A 35 -1.08 26.01 -17.71
CA GLY A 35 -1.48 25.58 -16.37
C GLY A 35 -0.65 24.38 -15.90
N GLU A 36 -0.99 23.85 -14.72
CA GLU A 36 -0.36 22.66 -14.14
C GLU A 36 -0.78 21.38 -14.88
N ASP A 37 -2.05 21.31 -15.31
CA ASP A 37 -2.64 20.21 -16.10
C ASP A 37 -2.84 20.57 -17.59
N ASP A 38 -1.77 20.98 -18.27
CA ASP A 38 -1.88 21.32 -19.70
C ASP A 38 -1.95 20.05 -20.58
N PRO A 39 -3.05 19.81 -21.32
CA PRO A 39 -3.22 18.60 -22.12
C PRO A 39 -2.18 18.48 -23.24
N ALA A 40 -1.62 19.59 -23.72
CA ALA A 40 -0.58 19.56 -24.75
C ALA A 40 0.75 19.02 -24.21
N VAL A 41 1.04 19.23 -22.91
CA VAL A 41 2.22 18.65 -22.24
C VAL A 41 2.04 17.15 -22.10
N TYR A 42 0.87 16.71 -21.64
CA TYR A 42 0.53 15.30 -21.50
C TYR A 42 0.58 14.54 -22.84
N GLU A 43 0.02 15.12 -23.91
CA GLU A 43 0.10 14.51 -25.24
C GLU A 43 1.56 14.41 -25.73
N ALA A 44 2.37 15.44 -25.52
CA ALA A 44 3.78 15.43 -25.91
C ALA A 44 4.62 14.43 -25.07
N PHE A 45 4.27 14.24 -23.80
CA PHE A 45 4.86 13.22 -22.94
C PHE A 45 4.58 11.82 -23.48
N ASN A 46 3.33 11.50 -23.82
CA ASN A 46 2.96 10.20 -24.39
C ASN A 46 3.67 9.92 -25.73
N GLN A 47 3.84 10.94 -26.56
CA GLN A 47 4.60 10.81 -27.82
C GLN A 47 6.09 10.55 -27.57
N LEU A 48 6.68 11.14 -26.53
CA LEU A 48 8.06 10.87 -26.12
C LEU A 48 8.23 9.46 -25.58
N ALA A 49 7.32 9.02 -24.71
CA ALA A 49 7.29 7.66 -24.19
C ALA A 49 7.24 6.62 -25.33
N ALA A 50 6.28 6.74 -26.24
CA ALA A 50 6.15 5.82 -27.38
C ALA A 50 7.40 5.81 -28.28
N ALA A 51 8.04 6.97 -28.50
CA ALA A 51 9.26 7.04 -29.30
C ALA A 51 10.45 6.35 -28.58
N ALA A 52 10.53 6.48 -27.26
CA ALA A 52 11.58 5.87 -26.44
C ALA A 52 11.43 4.34 -26.38
N GLU A 53 10.21 3.82 -26.24
CA GLU A 53 9.92 2.39 -26.26
C GLU A 53 10.34 1.74 -27.59
N VAL A 54 9.97 2.34 -28.72
CA VAL A 54 10.39 1.87 -30.05
C VAL A 54 11.91 1.89 -30.22
N TYR A 55 12.59 2.90 -29.66
CA TYR A 55 14.05 2.93 -29.70
C TYR A 55 14.67 1.82 -28.86
N ASP A 56 14.14 1.57 -27.66
CA ASP A 56 14.63 0.54 -26.75
C ASP A 56 14.44 -0.87 -27.34
N GLU A 57 13.27 -1.17 -27.92
CA GLU A 57 12.99 -2.43 -28.62
C GLU A 57 13.98 -2.67 -29.76
N LEU A 58 14.17 -1.67 -30.64
CA LEU A 58 15.10 -1.78 -31.77
C LEU A 58 16.57 -1.86 -31.32
N LEU A 59 16.92 -1.20 -30.22
CA LEU A 59 18.26 -1.26 -29.63
C LEU A 59 18.54 -2.66 -29.09
N TYR A 60 17.59 -3.24 -28.36
CA TYR A 60 17.67 -4.59 -27.82
C TYR A 60 17.74 -5.63 -28.94
N ASP A 61 16.81 -5.60 -29.89
CA ASP A 61 16.76 -6.55 -31.00
C ASP A 61 18.06 -6.59 -31.83
N ARG A 62 18.73 -5.43 -31.95
CA ARG A 62 19.93 -5.31 -32.78
C ARG A 62 21.24 -5.49 -32.02
N TYR A 63 21.32 -5.01 -30.79
CA TYR A 63 22.57 -4.93 -30.03
C TYR A 63 22.53 -5.65 -28.69
N ASP A 64 21.39 -6.20 -28.27
CA ASP A 64 21.19 -6.85 -26.97
C ASP A 64 21.51 -5.91 -25.79
N GLU A 65 21.17 -4.63 -25.97
CA GLU A 65 21.41 -3.55 -25.01
C GLU A 65 20.09 -2.84 -24.72
N VAL A 66 19.95 -2.33 -23.50
CA VAL A 66 18.78 -1.58 -23.03
C VAL A 66 19.19 -0.19 -22.57
N THR A 67 18.25 0.76 -22.63
CA THR A 67 18.45 2.09 -22.07
C THR A 67 18.28 2.08 -20.54
N PRO A 68 19.00 2.93 -19.80
CA PRO A 68 18.88 3.01 -18.34
C PRO A 68 17.66 3.82 -17.87
N PHE A 69 16.75 4.20 -18.79
CA PHE A 69 15.58 5.02 -18.48
C PHE A 69 14.33 4.15 -18.52
N GLU A 70 13.60 4.09 -17.42
CA GLU A 70 12.30 3.45 -17.38
C GLU A 70 11.20 4.46 -17.71
N ILE A 71 10.30 4.06 -18.60
CA ILE A 71 9.09 4.81 -18.89
C ILE A 71 8.05 4.31 -17.89
N PRO A 72 7.43 5.18 -17.08
CA PRO A 72 6.32 4.78 -16.24
C PRO A 72 5.29 4.06 -17.09
N GLY A 73 5.01 2.79 -16.77
CA GLY A 73 4.15 1.94 -17.58
C GLY A 73 2.77 2.57 -17.73
N ALA A 74 2.31 2.75 -18.97
CA ALA A 74 0.92 3.13 -19.23
C ALA A 74 -0.08 2.08 -18.72
N GLU A 75 0.39 0.84 -18.49
CA GLU A 75 -0.41 -0.25 -17.90
C GLU A 75 -0.63 -0.07 -16.39
N ASP A 76 0.21 0.70 -15.68
CA ASP A 76 0.02 1.00 -14.26
C ASP A 76 -0.93 2.18 -14.04
N THR A 77 -1.14 3.00 -15.07
CA THR A 77 -2.10 4.12 -15.03
C THR A 77 -3.47 3.67 -15.53
N LEU A 78 -4.48 3.78 -14.65
CA LEU A 78 -5.87 3.54 -15.02
C LEU A 78 -6.30 4.46 -16.18
N PRO A 79 -7.18 3.98 -17.09
CA PRO A 79 -7.73 4.83 -18.14
C PRO A 79 -8.49 6.02 -17.52
N PRO A 80 -8.68 7.13 -18.26
CA PRO A 80 -9.40 8.28 -17.74
C PRO A 80 -10.79 7.90 -17.23
N TYR A 81 -11.16 8.44 -16.06
CA TYR A 81 -12.49 8.23 -15.49
C TYR A 81 -13.59 8.70 -16.45
N THR A 82 -14.55 7.83 -16.73
CA THR A 82 -15.70 8.13 -17.59
C THR A 82 -17.06 7.97 -16.89
N GLY A 83 -17.06 7.77 -15.57
CA GLY A 83 -18.28 7.65 -14.78
C GLY A 83 -18.99 8.99 -14.51
N PRO A 84 -20.07 8.99 -13.69
CA PRO A 84 -20.83 10.19 -13.36
C PRO A 84 -20.00 11.24 -12.60
N GLU A 85 -20.25 12.53 -12.85
CA GLU A 85 -19.61 13.65 -12.13
C GLU A 85 -20.02 13.69 -10.63
N GLU A 86 -21.26 13.30 -10.32
CA GLU A 86 -21.79 13.21 -8.95
C GLU A 86 -22.24 11.76 -8.66
N PRO A 87 -21.33 10.85 -8.26
CA PRO A 87 -21.68 9.47 -7.97
C PRO A 87 -22.53 9.37 -6.69
N ASN A 88 -23.63 8.61 -6.77
CA ASN A 88 -24.55 8.39 -5.65
C ASN A 88 -24.31 7.06 -4.91
N ALA A 89 -23.46 6.20 -5.46
CA ALA A 89 -23.05 4.92 -4.91
C ALA A 89 -21.57 4.64 -5.26
N LEU A 90 -20.85 4.00 -4.34
CA LEU A 90 -19.43 3.70 -4.47
C LEU A 90 -19.15 2.26 -4.03
N SER A 91 -18.21 1.61 -4.71
CA SER A 91 -17.59 0.35 -4.27
C SER A 91 -16.13 0.59 -3.89
N VAL A 92 -15.73 0.09 -2.71
CA VAL A 92 -14.34 0.14 -2.26
C VAL A 92 -13.79 -1.27 -2.27
N LEU A 93 -12.77 -1.51 -3.10
CA LEU A 93 -12.10 -2.80 -3.21
C LEU A 93 -10.70 -2.66 -2.63
N ILE A 94 -10.33 -3.56 -1.72
CA ILE A 94 -9.04 -3.55 -1.07
C ILE A 94 -8.39 -4.92 -1.29
N ARG A 95 -7.23 -4.94 -1.95
CA ARG A 95 -6.33 -6.08 -1.95
C ARG A 95 -5.29 -5.83 -0.86
N ARG A 96 -5.16 -6.75 0.09
CA ARG A 96 -4.07 -6.80 1.07
C ARG A 96 -3.35 -8.12 0.90
N ASP A 97 -2.06 -8.06 0.62
CA ASP A 97 -1.24 -9.24 0.48
C ASP A 97 -0.52 -9.53 1.80
N TYR A 98 -0.38 -10.81 2.17
CA TYR A 98 0.30 -11.23 3.39
C TYR A 98 1.27 -12.37 3.09
N ALA A 99 2.47 -12.31 3.66
CA ALA A 99 3.37 -13.45 3.74
C ALA A 99 3.12 -14.22 5.04
N VAL A 100 3.00 -15.55 4.96
CA VAL A 100 2.96 -16.41 6.15
C VAL A 100 4.39 -16.60 6.67
N ALA A 101 4.86 -15.63 7.48
CA ALA A 101 6.23 -15.61 8.00
C ALA A 101 6.45 -16.62 9.14
N GLU A 102 5.46 -16.78 10.02
CA GLU A 102 5.53 -17.70 11.16
C GLU A 102 4.38 -18.73 11.17
N PRO A 103 4.45 -19.79 10.33
CA PRO A 103 3.39 -20.80 10.23
C PRO A 103 3.01 -21.46 11.57
N GLN A 104 3.97 -21.64 12.47
CA GLN A 104 3.72 -22.25 13.78
C GLN A 104 2.89 -21.34 14.70
N ARG A 105 3.08 -20.02 14.60
CA ARG A 105 2.28 -19.05 15.35
C ARG A 105 0.84 -19.04 14.86
N LEU A 106 0.65 -19.05 13.54
CA LEU A 106 -0.66 -19.16 12.91
C LEU A 106 -1.41 -20.43 13.35
N LEU A 107 -0.75 -21.59 13.31
CA LEU A 107 -1.32 -22.86 13.80
C LEU A 107 -1.69 -22.80 15.29
N ALA A 108 -0.80 -22.26 16.13
CA ALA A 108 -1.05 -22.12 17.56
C ALA A 108 -2.19 -21.15 17.88
N GLN A 109 -2.44 -20.14 17.04
CA GLN A 109 -3.61 -19.27 17.15
C GLN A 109 -4.88 -20.02 16.79
N ALA A 110 -4.91 -20.71 15.65
CA ALA A 110 -6.07 -21.47 15.22
C ALA A 110 -6.49 -22.55 16.23
N GLN A 111 -5.52 -23.26 16.82
CA GLN A 111 -5.77 -24.24 17.87
C GLN A 111 -6.37 -23.60 19.14
N ARG A 112 -5.99 -22.36 19.46
CA ARG A 112 -6.55 -21.62 20.61
C ARG A 112 -8.00 -21.20 20.35
N ILE A 113 -8.32 -20.80 19.11
CA ILE A 113 -9.69 -20.45 18.70
C ILE A 113 -10.57 -21.69 18.76
N GLU A 114 -10.17 -22.79 18.12
CA GLU A 114 -10.92 -24.06 18.17
C GLU A 114 -11.11 -24.56 19.61
N ALA A 115 -10.07 -24.50 20.45
CA ALA A 115 -10.18 -24.94 21.84
C ALA A 115 -11.13 -24.06 22.69
N ALA A 116 -11.37 -22.81 22.28
CA ALA A 116 -12.33 -21.92 22.91
C ALA A 116 -13.77 -22.12 22.39
N ASP A 117 -13.92 -22.70 21.20
CA ASP A 117 -15.20 -23.04 20.61
C ASP A 117 -15.65 -24.44 21.07
N GLU A 118 -16.55 -24.46 22.06
CA GLU A 118 -17.09 -25.68 22.67
C GLU A 118 -17.91 -26.56 21.70
N ASP A 119 -18.37 -26.00 20.57
CA ASP A 119 -19.15 -26.69 19.54
C ASP A 119 -18.27 -27.15 18.35
N SER A 120 -16.98 -26.83 18.34
CA SER A 120 -16.06 -27.22 17.27
C SER A 120 -15.82 -28.73 17.28
N THR A 121 -16.17 -29.40 16.17
CA THR A 121 -15.98 -30.86 15.99
C THR A 121 -14.84 -31.20 15.03
N ASP A 122 -14.25 -30.19 14.39
CA ASP A 122 -13.24 -30.33 13.33
C ASP A 122 -11.82 -30.10 13.86
N THR A 123 -11.30 -31.01 14.68
CA THR A 123 -9.90 -30.97 15.18
C THR A 123 -8.84 -31.08 14.06
N GLU A 124 -9.23 -31.43 12.83
CA GLU A 124 -8.32 -31.53 11.70
C GLU A 124 -7.99 -30.15 11.08
N GLY A 125 -8.82 -29.12 11.30
CA GLY A 125 -8.69 -27.78 10.73
C GLY A 125 -7.39 -27.09 11.12
N ALA A 126 -7.13 -26.91 12.42
CA ALA A 126 -5.93 -26.21 12.89
C ALA A 126 -4.61 -27.01 12.78
N SER A 127 -4.64 -28.22 12.21
CA SER A 127 -3.43 -29.03 12.03
C SER A 127 -2.62 -28.66 10.77
N THR A 128 -3.22 -27.89 9.86
CA THR A 128 -2.59 -27.43 8.61
C THR A 128 -2.65 -25.91 8.50
N VAL A 129 -1.68 -25.30 7.81
CA VAL A 129 -1.66 -23.84 7.59
C VAL A 129 -2.93 -23.38 6.87
N HIS A 130 -3.38 -24.13 5.87
CA HIS A 130 -4.61 -23.83 5.14
C HIS A 130 -5.84 -23.83 6.05
N GLY A 131 -6.01 -24.85 6.89
CA GLY A 131 -7.14 -24.89 7.82
C GLY A 131 -7.03 -23.82 8.91
N ALA A 132 -5.82 -23.51 9.40
CA ALA A 132 -5.59 -22.40 10.32
C ALA A 132 -5.98 -21.03 9.72
N LEU A 133 -5.71 -20.79 8.43
CA LEU A 133 -6.21 -19.61 7.72
C LEU A 133 -7.74 -19.57 7.67
N GLY A 134 -8.38 -20.70 7.35
CA GLY A 134 -9.85 -20.79 7.33
C GLY A 134 -10.48 -20.47 8.68
N ILE A 135 -9.87 -20.93 9.78
CA ILE A 135 -10.32 -20.64 11.15
C ILE A 135 -10.09 -19.18 11.50
N LEU A 136 -8.91 -18.64 11.22
CA LEU A 136 -8.56 -17.25 11.52
C LEU A 136 -9.52 -16.27 10.81
N PHE A 137 -9.71 -16.42 9.50
CA PHE A 137 -10.59 -15.56 8.70
C PHE A 137 -12.09 -15.86 8.90
N GLY A 138 -12.42 -16.95 9.57
CA GLY A 138 -13.78 -17.24 10.02
C GLY A 138 -14.14 -16.58 11.35
N GLU A 139 -13.14 -16.40 12.23
CA GLU A 139 -13.31 -15.84 13.58
C GLU A 139 -13.16 -14.31 13.61
N PHE A 140 -12.15 -13.77 12.91
CA PHE A 140 -11.81 -12.35 12.97
C PHE A 140 -12.25 -11.58 11.74
N GLU A 141 -12.62 -10.31 11.93
CA GLU A 141 -12.87 -9.38 10.85
C GLU A 141 -11.57 -9.05 10.09
N PRO A 142 -11.62 -8.78 8.77
CA PRO A 142 -10.43 -8.47 7.99
C PRO A 142 -9.60 -7.29 8.51
N ASP A 143 -10.25 -6.27 9.09
CA ASP A 143 -9.56 -5.10 9.64
C ASP A 143 -8.90 -5.40 10.99
N GLU A 144 -9.45 -6.34 11.78
CA GLU A 144 -8.76 -6.83 12.97
C GLU A 144 -7.51 -7.62 12.57
N ILE A 145 -7.61 -8.49 11.57
CA ILE A 145 -6.47 -9.22 11.03
C ILE A 145 -5.40 -8.27 10.52
N ALA A 146 -5.80 -7.21 9.81
CA ALA A 146 -4.87 -6.19 9.32
C ALA A 146 -4.13 -5.47 10.47
N SER A 147 -4.84 -5.06 11.52
CA SER A 147 -4.20 -4.34 12.64
C SER A 147 -3.27 -5.21 13.49
N ARG A 148 -3.48 -6.54 13.53
CA ARG A 148 -2.77 -7.47 14.42
C ARG A 148 -2.08 -8.61 13.67
N HIS A 149 -1.77 -8.42 12.38
CA HIS A 149 -1.25 -9.45 11.48
C HIS A 149 -0.01 -10.19 12.04
N LYS A 150 0.91 -9.46 12.70
CA LYS A 150 2.11 -10.03 13.34
C LYS A 150 1.79 -11.00 14.49
N GLU A 151 0.69 -10.79 15.21
CA GLU A 151 0.25 -11.72 16.26
C GLU A 151 -0.21 -13.07 15.67
N PHE A 152 -0.65 -13.06 14.41
CA PHE A 152 -1.06 -14.24 13.68
C PHE A 152 0.09 -14.91 12.92
N GLY A 153 1.29 -14.34 12.95
CA GLY A 153 2.45 -14.84 12.21
C GLY A 153 2.41 -14.51 10.73
N LEU A 154 1.67 -13.45 10.37
CA LEU A 154 1.63 -12.87 9.04
C LEU A 154 2.53 -11.64 9.01
N GLU A 155 3.16 -11.38 7.87
CA GLU A 155 3.82 -10.12 7.55
C GLU A 155 3.05 -9.46 6.41
N GLU A 156 2.86 -8.16 6.49
CA GLU A 156 2.17 -7.39 5.45
C GLU A 156 3.02 -7.31 4.17
N GLY A 157 2.37 -7.52 3.03
CA GLY A 157 2.94 -7.33 1.70
C GLY A 157 2.38 -6.06 1.05
N ASP A 158 2.32 -6.03 -0.28
CA ASP A 158 1.72 -4.90 -0.98
C ASP A 158 0.20 -4.82 -0.71
N SER A 159 -0.34 -3.61 -0.77
CA SER A 159 -1.78 -3.38 -0.73
C SER A 159 -2.23 -2.37 -1.79
N THR A 160 -3.45 -2.56 -2.27
CA THR A 160 -4.06 -1.68 -3.27
C THR A 160 -5.50 -1.41 -2.87
N LEU A 161 -5.89 -0.14 -2.84
CA LEU A 161 -7.26 0.31 -2.63
C LEU A 161 -7.81 0.97 -3.90
N TRP A 162 -8.96 0.51 -4.38
CA TRP A 162 -9.71 1.08 -5.49
C TRP A 162 -11.05 1.62 -5.01
N VAL A 163 -11.39 2.85 -5.41
CA VAL A 163 -12.74 3.41 -5.25
C VAL A 163 -13.37 3.53 -6.63
N ALA A 164 -14.44 2.78 -6.85
CA ALA A 164 -15.17 2.77 -8.11
C ALA A 164 -16.56 3.39 -7.93
N ALA A 165 -16.95 4.25 -8.87
CA ALA A 165 -18.30 4.80 -8.92
C ALA A 165 -19.27 3.80 -9.57
N ALA A 166 -20.44 3.64 -8.95
CA ALA A 166 -21.57 2.97 -9.59
C ALA A 166 -22.51 4.00 -10.21
N GLU A 167 -23.10 3.67 -11.35
CA GLU A 167 -24.10 4.52 -12.02
C GLU A 167 -25.41 4.59 -11.22
N GLU A 168 -25.80 3.47 -10.59
CA GLU A 168 -27.03 3.33 -9.81
C GLU A 168 -26.76 2.56 -8.50
N PRO A 169 -27.52 2.84 -7.43
CA PRO A 169 -27.44 2.06 -6.20
C PRO A 169 -27.97 0.63 -6.45
N ALA A 170 -27.15 -0.38 -6.18
CA ALA A 170 -27.55 -1.77 -6.37
C ALA A 170 -28.57 -2.26 -5.33
N ASP A 171 -29.39 -3.23 -5.71
CA ASP A 171 -30.44 -3.79 -4.88
C ASP A 171 -29.86 -4.68 -3.75
N PRO A 172 -30.60 -4.90 -2.64
CA PRO A 172 -30.15 -5.74 -1.54
C PRO A 172 -29.76 -7.15 -1.99
N GLY A 173 -28.49 -7.52 -1.78
CA GLY A 173 -27.94 -8.83 -2.11
C GLY A 173 -27.17 -8.89 -3.43
N GLU A 174 -27.36 -7.93 -4.34
CA GLU A 174 -26.59 -7.87 -5.61
C GLU A 174 -25.09 -7.67 -5.37
N TRP A 175 -24.75 -6.98 -4.28
CA TRP A 175 -23.36 -6.71 -3.89
C TRP A 175 -22.60 -7.98 -3.49
N LEU A 176 -23.32 -9.05 -3.16
CA LEU A 176 -22.74 -10.32 -2.69
C LEU A 176 -22.59 -11.36 -3.82
N GLU A 177 -23.24 -11.17 -4.96
CA GLU A 177 -23.31 -12.19 -6.01
C GLU A 177 -22.03 -12.25 -6.85
N ALA A 178 -21.43 -11.10 -7.17
CA ALA A 178 -20.19 -11.01 -7.95
C ALA A 178 -19.26 -9.87 -7.49
N PRO A 179 -18.79 -9.85 -6.23
CA PRO A 179 -18.02 -8.74 -5.67
C PRO A 179 -16.67 -8.49 -6.37
N PHE A 180 -16.20 -9.46 -7.18
CA PHE A 180 -14.92 -9.42 -7.89
C PHE A 180 -15.07 -9.55 -9.42
N GLU A 181 -16.28 -9.40 -9.98
CA GLU A 181 -16.37 -9.19 -11.42
C GLU A 181 -15.52 -7.97 -11.79
N ASN A 182 -14.67 -8.10 -12.81
CA ASN A 182 -13.64 -7.12 -13.16
C ASN A 182 -14.24 -5.71 -13.13
N VAL A 183 -13.88 -4.94 -12.11
CA VAL A 183 -14.25 -3.54 -11.99
C VAL A 183 -13.81 -2.86 -13.27
N ASP A 184 -14.73 -2.18 -13.95
CA ASP A 184 -14.40 -1.41 -15.14
C ASP A 184 -13.32 -0.38 -14.78
N PRO A 185 -12.10 -0.47 -15.32
CA PRO A 185 -11.03 0.46 -14.97
C PRO A 185 -11.39 1.92 -15.25
N GLN A 186 -12.37 2.18 -16.13
CA GLN A 186 -12.85 3.52 -16.45
C GLN A 186 -13.84 4.08 -15.41
N SER A 187 -14.37 3.26 -14.50
CA SER A 187 -15.24 3.69 -13.39
C SER A 187 -14.47 3.92 -12.08
N VAL A 188 -13.17 3.63 -12.05
CA VAL A 188 -12.30 3.87 -10.89
C VAL A 188 -12.02 5.36 -10.76
N VAL A 189 -12.48 5.93 -9.65
CA VAL A 189 -12.29 7.34 -9.29
C VAL A 189 -10.88 7.56 -8.74
N CYS A 190 -10.41 6.66 -7.88
CA CYS A 190 -9.06 6.71 -7.34
C CYS A 190 -8.51 5.32 -7.02
N ARG A 191 -7.18 5.21 -7.14
CA ARG A 191 -6.36 4.05 -6.80
C ARG A 191 -5.23 4.52 -5.89
N PHE A 192 -5.03 3.78 -4.80
CA PHE A 192 -3.89 3.97 -3.90
C PHE A 192 -3.16 2.64 -3.82
N ASP A 193 -1.87 2.65 -4.16
CA ASP A 193 -0.98 1.50 -3.98
C ASP A 193 -0.02 1.82 -2.83
N VAL A 194 0.07 0.90 -1.88
CA VAL A 194 1.04 0.93 -0.78
C VAL A 194 1.91 -0.30 -0.94
N SER A 195 3.23 -0.13 -0.90
CA SER A 195 4.16 -1.23 -1.03
C SER A 195 4.99 -1.36 0.23
N ALA A 196 5.03 -2.58 0.77
CA ALA A 196 5.72 -2.88 2.02
C ALA A 196 7.24 -2.61 1.95
N VAL A 197 7.82 -2.56 0.74
CA VAL A 197 9.25 -2.27 0.54
C VAL A 197 9.58 -0.79 0.79
N PHE A 198 8.61 0.11 0.60
CA PHE A 198 8.83 1.55 0.74
C PHE A 198 8.41 2.09 2.11
N ASP A 199 7.57 1.37 2.85
CA ASP A 199 7.17 1.73 4.23
C ASP A 199 8.30 1.52 5.25
N GLU A 200 9.26 0.61 5.01
CA GLU A 200 10.40 0.38 5.94
C GLU A 200 11.39 1.57 6.00
N ASP A 201 11.31 2.52 5.07
CA ASP A 201 12.21 3.69 4.97
C ASP A 201 11.58 5.01 5.50
N GLU A 202 10.31 5.03 5.90
CA GLU A 202 9.73 6.16 6.65
C GLU A 202 10.10 6.00 8.14
N PRO A 203 10.93 6.89 8.71
CA PRO A 203 11.09 6.91 10.16
C PRO A 203 9.71 7.22 10.76
N ASP A 204 9.23 6.35 11.64
CA ASP A 204 8.10 6.64 12.53
C ASP A 204 8.35 8.02 13.16
N ASP A 205 7.64 9.05 12.69
CA ASP A 205 7.51 10.34 13.38
C ASP A 205 6.56 10.14 14.58
N ASP A 206 6.89 9.16 15.44
CA ASP A 206 6.56 9.21 16.85
C ASP A 206 7.51 10.25 17.47
N GLU A 207 7.26 11.53 17.17
CA GLU A 207 7.68 12.60 18.07
C GLU A 207 6.92 12.35 19.38
N ASP A 208 7.57 11.58 20.27
CA ASP A 208 7.45 11.73 21.72
C ASP A 208 7.22 13.22 22.00
N ASP A 209 6.01 13.61 22.38
CA ASP A 209 5.71 14.96 22.86
C ASP A 209 6.27 15.05 24.28
N PRO A 210 7.41 15.74 24.52
CA PRO A 210 7.98 15.83 25.86
C PRO A 210 7.28 16.89 26.74
N ASP A 211 6.16 17.45 26.30
CA ASP A 211 5.45 18.54 27.00
C ASP A 211 4.11 18.09 27.63
N ASP A 212 4.10 16.98 28.38
CA ASP A 212 3.07 16.72 29.40
C ASP A 212 3.59 17.09 30.81
N PRO A 213 3.26 18.28 31.36
CA PRO A 213 3.72 18.71 32.66
C PRO A 213 2.78 18.27 33.80
N GLU A 214 2.43 16.99 33.90
CA GLU A 214 1.68 16.44 35.04
C GLU A 214 2.16 15.04 35.46
N ASP A 215 3.41 14.89 35.95
CA ASP A 215 3.72 13.91 37.03
C ASP A 215 5.21 13.91 37.46
N LEU A 216 5.70 15.00 38.06
CA LEU A 216 6.98 14.98 38.77
C LEU A 216 6.90 15.83 40.03
N GLU A 217 6.40 15.29 41.15
CA GLU A 217 6.93 15.53 42.50
C GLU A 217 6.41 14.44 43.47
N ASP A 218 6.97 13.23 43.42
CA ASP A 218 7.07 12.39 44.62
C ASP A 218 8.42 11.67 44.58
N ASP A 219 9.49 12.47 44.71
CA ASP A 219 10.83 11.93 44.91
C ASP A 219 11.17 11.95 46.40
N LEU A 220 11.50 10.76 46.86
CA LEU A 220 11.76 10.38 48.22
C LEU A 220 13.21 10.73 48.56
N ASP A 221 13.45 11.88 49.17
CA ASP A 221 14.75 12.15 49.82
C ASP A 221 14.78 11.48 51.20
N LEU A 222 15.18 10.20 51.19
CA LEU A 222 15.83 9.53 52.30
C LEU A 222 17.29 9.99 52.37
N ASP A 223 17.59 10.91 53.28
CA ASP A 223 18.97 11.09 53.75
C ASP A 223 19.01 11.03 55.28
N GLU A 224 19.91 10.17 55.73
CA GLU A 224 20.21 9.79 57.11
C GLU A 224 20.96 10.91 57.85
N ASP A 225 20.68 10.97 59.16
CA ASP A 225 21.54 11.42 60.26
C ASP A 225 22.11 12.86 60.27
N GLU A 226 21.68 13.66 61.26
CA GLU A 226 22.56 14.22 62.30
C GLU A 226 21.75 14.86 63.45
N GLU A 227 22.27 14.68 64.66
CA GLU A 227 21.63 14.85 65.97
C GLU A 227 21.51 16.31 66.49
N GLU A 228 20.82 16.44 67.63
CA GLU A 228 20.79 17.58 68.58
C GLU A 228 19.84 18.74 68.18
N ASP A 229 18.92 19.26 69.00
CA ASP A 229 18.95 19.49 70.44
C ASP A 229 17.53 19.99 70.89
N LEU A 230 17.03 19.52 72.05
CA LEU A 230 16.15 20.22 73.04
C LEU A 230 14.74 20.69 72.62
N GLU A 231 13.65 20.61 73.38
CA GLU A 231 13.32 20.33 74.79
C GLU A 231 11.79 20.02 74.87
N PRO A 232 11.28 19.43 75.96
CA PRO A 232 9.90 18.95 76.05
C PRO A 232 8.94 20.07 76.47
N LEU A 233 7.76 20.13 75.84
CA LEU A 233 6.63 20.86 76.40
C LEU A 233 5.50 19.89 76.73
N ASP A 234 5.54 19.45 77.98
CA ASP A 234 4.35 19.05 78.73
C ASP A 234 3.24 20.11 78.56
N ALA A 235 2.01 19.66 78.33
CA ALA A 235 0.87 19.89 79.23
C ALA A 235 -0.47 19.67 78.52
N ASP A 236 -1.19 18.66 79.00
CA ASP A 236 -2.62 18.69 79.30
C ASP A 236 -3.49 19.76 78.61
N ARG A 237 -4.44 19.31 77.79
CA ARG A 237 -5.84 19.58 78.10
C ARG A 237 -6.80 18.56 77.48
N ARG A 238 -7.45 17.86 78.39
CA ARG A 238 -8.69 17.11 78.23
C ARG A 238 -9.85 17.98 77.72
#